data_AF-A0A370NXF1-F1
#
_entry.id   AF-A0A370NXF1-F1
#
_cell.length_a   1.000
_cell.length_b   1.000
_cell.length_c   1.000
_cell.angle_alpha   90.00
_cell.angle_beta   90.00
_cell.angle_gamma   90.00
#
_symmetry.space_group_name_H-M   'P 1'
#
loop_
_entity.id
_entity.type
_entity.pdbx_description
1 polymer ?
#
loop_
_entity_poly.entity_id
_entity_poly.type
_entity_poly.pdbx_seq_one_letter_code
_entity_poly.pdbx_strand_id
1 'polypeptide(L)'
;MTRQALPTGLRSRPRASLRAVLAIATAASAALLALSACQAQPKASAPPPGSISDDRAIGDIMVRFKPPAVNLSEDAGKLLAEIKGPIRYVVKRPMSGGVWLVTAISASADVTIQQAVETLRATPRIETAEPDRLIKPSRSIPTSRDMPQS
;
A
#
# COMPACT_ATOMS: atom_id res chain seq x y z
N MET A 1 62.73 -41.59 -68.19
CA MET A 1 63.82 -40.77 -67.62
C MET A 1 63.20 -39.55 -66.92
N THR A 2 63.48 -39.39 -65.61
CA THR A 2 63.71 -38.12 -64.86
C THR A 2 62.72 -36.93 -64.81
N ARG A 3 62.28 -36.64 -63.57
CA ARG A 3 62.27 -35.37 -62.77
C ARG A 3 61.31 -34.20 -63.12
N GLN A 4 60.41 -33.83 -62.18
CA GLN A 4 60.39 -32.62 -61.28
C GLN A 4 59.34 -31.58 -61.76
N ALA A 5 58.64 -30.73 -60.97
CA ALA A 5 58.36 -30.52 -59.54
C ALA A 5 57.15 -29.53 -59.39
N LEU A 6 56.54 -29.50 -58.18
CA LEU A 6 55.47 -28.66 -57.55
C LEU A 6 55.48 -27.12 -57.79
N PRO A 7 54.60 -26.26 -57.19
CA PRO A 7 53.16 -26.30 -56.81
C PRO A 7 52.43 -24.93 -57.02
N THR A 8 51.12 -24.80 -56.71
CA THR A 8 50.43 -23.59 -56.14
C THR A 8 48.90 -23.79 -56.22
N GLY A 9 48.04 -23.44 -55.27
CA GLY A 9 48.17 -22.82 -53.95
C GLY A 9 46.83 -22.94 -53.20
N LEU A 10 46.93 -23.04 -51.87
CA LEU A 10 45.82 -23.06 -50.92
C LEU A 10 45.16 -21.67 -50.82
N ARG A 11 43.82 -21.62 -50.76
CA ARG A 11 43.11 -20.50 -50.11
C ARG A 11 42.33 -21.00 -48.91
N SER A 12 42.78 -20.53 -47.75
CA SER A 12 42.30 -20.75 -46.41
C SER A 12 40.93 -20.09 -46.16
N ARG A 13 40.01 -20.82 -45.52
CA ARG A 13 38.87 -20.24 -44.81
C ARG A 13 39.21 -20.11 -43.32
N PRO A 14 38.92 -18.97 -42.66
CA PRO A 14 39.29 -18.76 -41.27
C PRO A 14 38.38 -19.58 -40.36
N ARG A 15 38.99 -20.51 -39.61
CA ARG A 15 38.36 -21.17 -38.47
C ARG A 15 38.24 -20.14 -37.35
N ALA A 16 37.05 -19.55 -37.19
CA ALA A 16 36.73 -18.77 -36.00
C ALA A 16 36.98 -19.64 -34.76
N SER A 17 37.80 -19.14 -33.85
CA SER A 17 38.28 -19.88 -32.70
C SER A 17 37.15 -20.05 -31.69
N LEU A 18 36.89 -21.30 -31.28
CA LEU A 18 35.95 -21.68 -30.21
C LEU A 18 36.16 -20.89 -28.90
N ARG A 19 37.36 -20.33 -28.71
CA ARG A 19 37.70 -19.45 -27.58
C ARG A 19 36.93 -18.12 -27.58
N ALA A 20 36.63 -17.56 -28.75
CA ALA A 20 35.87 -16.32 -28.85
C ALA A 20 34.40 -16.51 -28.45
N VAL A 21 33.80 -17.64 -28.80
CA VAL A 21 32.40 -17.98 -28.45
C VAL A 21 32.25 -18.19 -26.94
N LEU A 22 33.22 -18.86 -26.30
CA LEU A 22 33.20 -19.08 -24.85
C LEU A 22 33.34 -17.78 -24.05
N ALA A 23 34.15 -16.82 -24.53
CA ALA A 23 34.33 -15.51 -23.90
C ALA A 23 33.07 -14.63 -23.99
N ILE A 24 32.30 -14.75 -25.07
CA ILE A 24 31.04 -14.01 -25.24
C ILE A 24 29.95 -14.59 -24.32
N ALA A 25 29.91 -15.91 -24.14
CA ALA A 25 28.92 -16.56 -23.27
C ALA A 25 29.14 -16.22 -21.79
N THR A 26 30.39 -16.13 -21.32
CA THR A 26 30.69 -15.73 -19.93
C THR A 26 30.39 -14.26 -19.66
N ALA A 27 30.69 -13.37 -20.61
CA ALA A 27 30.36 -11.94 -20.48
C ALA A 27 28.84 -11.68 -20.48
N ALA A 28 28.08 -12.40 -21.32
CA ALA A 28 26.62 -12.30 -21.33
C ALA A 28 25.98 -12.79 -20.02
N SER A 29 26.55 -13.85 -19.42
CA SER A 29 26.07 -14.40 -18.15
C SER A 29 26.36 -13.47 -16.96
N ALA A 30 27.50 -12.76 -16.97
CA ALA A 30 27.83 -11.74 -15.97
C ALA A 30 26.93 -10.50 -16.08
N ALA A 31 26.54 -10.10 -17.30
CA ALA A 31 25.62 -8.99 -17.52
C ALA A 31 24.20 -9.28 -16.99
N LEU A 32 23.69 -10.51 -17.19
CA LEU A 32 22.38 -10.95 -16.67
C LEU A 32 22.34 -11.00 -15.12
N LEU A 33 23.45 -11.33 -14.47
CA LEU A 33 23.56 -11.28 -13.01
C LEU A 33 23.60 -9.85 -12.46
N ALA A 34 24.19 -8.90 -13.20
CA ALA A 34 24.19 -7.49 -12.82
C ALA A 34 22.79 -6.84 -12.90
N LEU A 35 21.95 -7.28 -13.85
CA LEU A 35 20.55 -6.83 -13.96
C LEU A 35 19.60 -7.45 -12.92
N SER A 36 20.00 -8.55 -12.27
CA SER A 36 19.24 -9.18 -11.19
C SER A 36 19.58 -8.64 -9.79
N ALA A 37 20.48 -7.66 -9.71
CA ALA A 37 20.90 -7.03 -8.44
C ALA A 37 20.00 -5.86 -8.00
N CYS A 38 18.83 -5.66 -8.62
CA CYS A 38 17.71 -4.96 -7.99
C CYS A 38 17.02 -5.88 -6.96
N GLN A 39 17.81 -6.53 -6.11
CA GLN A 39 17.32 -7.02 -4.84
C GLN A 39 17.05 -5.75 -4.03
N ALA A 40 15.78 -5.34 -3.98
CA ALA A 40 15.27 -4.45 -2.94
C ALA A 40 15.54 -5.16 -1.62
N GLN A 41 16.76 -4.98 -1.11
CA GLN A 41 17.17 -5.45 0.18
C GLN A 41 16.14 -4.85 1.14
N PRO A 42 15.30 -5.65 1.82
CA PRO A 42 14.50 -5.13 2.90
C PRO A 42 15.53 -4.92 4.01
N LYS A 43 16.26 -3.81 3.92
CA LYS A 43 16.89 -3.24 5.09
C LYS A 43 15.73 -3.14 6.04
N ALA A 44 15.77 -3.93 7.12
CA ALA A 44 14.87 -3.82 8.24
C ALA A 44 15.13 -2.45 8.86
N SER A 45 14.76 -1.40 8.13
CA SER A 45 14.48 -0.10 8.67
C SER A 45 13.32 -0.39 9.59
N ALA A 46 13.56 -0.31 10.89
CA ALA A 46 12.49 -0.23 11.85
C ALA A 46 11.44 0.72 11.25
N PRO A 47 10.16 0.29 11.21
CA PRO A 47 9.12 1.11 10.62
C PRO A 47 9.25 2.53 11.19
N PRO A 48 9.12 3.58 10.37
CA PRO A 48 9.31 4.95 10.84
C PRO A 48 8.49 5.15 12.12
N PRO A 49 8.98 5.89 13.13
CA PRO A 49 8.22 6.14 14.35
C PRO A 49 6.81 6.62 14.00
N GLY A 50 5.78 5.86 14.40
CA GLY A 50 4.41 6.07 13.93
C GLY A 50 3.99 5.26 12.70
N SER A 51 4.69 4.18 12.35
CA SER A 51 4.17 3.17 11.43
C SER A 51 2.81 2.68 11.89
N ILE A 52 1.87 2.50 10.96
CA ILE A 52 0.55 1.92 11.24
C ILE A 52 0.67 0.43 11.61
N SER A 53 1.81 -0.22 11.32
CA SER A 53 2.00 -1.67 11.50
C SER A 53 1.67 -2.19 12.90
N ASP A 54 1.91 -1.39 13.93
CA ASP A 54 1.72 -1.80 15.33
C ASP A 54 0.37 -1.32 15.89
N ASP A 55 -0.31 -0.44 15.15
CA ASP A 55 -1.57 0.13 15.57
C ASP A 55 -2.73 -0.80 15.25
N ARG A 56 -3.61 -0.97 16.22
CA ARG A 56 -4.86 -1.71 16.09
C ARG A 56 -5.98 -0.75 15.73
N ALA A 57 -6.87 -1.18 14.86
CA ALA A 57 -8.11 -0.47 14.60
C ALA A 57 -9.03 -0.59 15.83
N ILE A 58 -9.43 0.55 16.38
CA ILE A 58 -10.37 0.66 17.50
C ILE A 58 -11.81 0.64 16.96
N GLY A 59 -12.04 1.33 15.85
CA GLY A 59 -13.34 1.37 15.16
C GLY A 59 -13.49 2.60 14.27
N ASP A 60 -14.62 2.67 13.59
CA ASP A 60 -14.96 3.75 12.67
C ASP A 60 -15.84 4.81 13.33
N ILE A 61 -15.64 6.07 12.95
CA ILE A 61 -16.29 7.25 13.50
C ILE A 61 -16.70 8.16 12.34
N MET A 62 -17.94 8.63 12.40
CA MET A 62 -18.49 9.65 11.53
C MET A 62 -18.18 11.03 12.11
N VAL A 63 -17.41 11.83 11.37
CA VAL A 63 -16.88 13.13 11.82
C VAL A 63 -17.36 14.26 10.92
N ARG A 64 -17.89 15.32 11.52
CA ARG A 64 -18.18 16.59 10.83
C ARG A 64 -17.25 17.67 11.35
N PHE A 65 -16.64 18.41 10.45
CA PHE A 65 -15.86 19.60 10.79
C PHE A 65 -16.76 20.84 10.80
N LYS A 66 -16.49 21.78 11.71
CA LYS A 66 -17.10 23.13 11.68
C LYS A 66 -16.77 23.86 10.35
N PRO A 67 -17.35 25.03 10.07
CA PRO A 67 -16.86 25.87 8.97
C PRO A 67 -15.39 26.29 9.17
N PRO A 68 -14.59 26.47 8.09
CA PRO A 68 -14.95 26.30 6.68
C PRO A 68 -15.16 24.83 6.26
N ALA A 69 -15.88 24.58 5.16
CA ALA A 69 -16.09 23.22 4.68
C ALA A 69 -14.77 22.54 4.29
N VAL A 70 -14.61 21.28 4.69
CA VAL A 70 -13.46 20.44 4.32
C VAL A 70 -13.93 19.50 3.22
N ASN A 71 -13.37 19.66 2.02
CA ASN A 71 -13.83 18.97 0.81
C ASN A 71 -12.83 17.92 0.30
N LEU A 72 -11.58 17.94 0.79
CA LEU A 72 -10.51 17.05 0.36
C LEU A 72 -10.08 16.15 1.52
N SER A 73 -9.82 14.88 1.22
CA SER A 73 -9.40 13.88 2.21
C SER A 73 -8.06 14.25 2.87
N GLU A 74 -7.16 14.88 2.10
CA GLU A 74 -5.85 15.32 2.60
C GLU A 74 -5.99 16.41 3.66
N ASP A 75 -6.88 17.39 3.44
CA ASP A 75 -7.13 18.48 4.39
C ASP A 75 -7.79 17.95 5.66
N ALA A 76 -8.75 17.03 5.52
CA ALA A 76 -9.33 16.33 6.67
C ALA A 76 -8.26 15.57 7.47
N GLY A 77 -7.36 14.88 6.78
CA GLY A 77 -6.24 14.16 7.38
C GLY A 77 -5.27 15.09 8.13
N LYS A 78 -4.94 16.25 7.55
CA LYS A 78 -4.09 17.27 8.19
C LYS A 78 -4.71 17.79 9.49
N LEU A 79 -6.00 18.16 9.45
CA LEU A 79 -6.71 18.64 10.65
C LEU A 79 -6.76 17.58 11.75
N LEU A 80 -6.97 16.31 11.39
CA LEU A 80 -7.02 15.22 12.36
C LEU A 80 -5.63 14.85 12.91
N ALA A 81 -4.56 15.06 12.14
CA ALA A 81 -3.18 14.83 12.59
C ALA A 81 -2.69 15.88 13.61
N GLU A 82 -3.38 17.01 13.75
CA GLU A 82 -3.11 18.00 14.80
C GLU A 82 -3.50 17.50 16.19
N ILE A 83 -4.46 16.57 16.27
CA ILE A 83 -4.94 15.99 17.53
C ILE A 83 -3.82 15.14 18.14
N LYS A 84 -3.35 15.56 19.33
CA LYS A 84 -2.29 14.86 20.06
C LYS A 84 -2.88 13.81 20.98
N GLY A 85 -2.13 12.71 21.17
CA GLY A 85 -2.50 11.66 22.11
C GLY A 85 -2.16 10.27 21.58
N PRO A 86 -2.58 9.22 22.31
CA PRO A 86 -2.33 7.83 21.93
C PRO A 86 -3.23 7.33 20.79
N ILE A 87 -4.22 8.13 20.39
CA ILE A 87 -5.21 7.79 19.36
C ILE A 87 -4.88 8.58 18.10
N ARG A 88 -4.77 7.87 16.98
CA ARG A 88 -4.61 8.48 15.66
C ARG A 88 -5.87 8.26 14.84
N TYR A 89 -6.14 9.20 13.95
CA TYR A 89 -7.36 9.23 13.15
C TYR A 89 -7.01 9.19 11.67
N VAL A 90 -7.42 8.13 11.00
CA VAL A 90 -7.14 7.91 9.58
C VAL A 90 -8.42 8.11 8.78
N VAL A 91 -8.40 9.05 7.85
CA VAL A 91 -9.55 9.32 6.96
C VAL A 91 -9.71 8.16 5.97
N LYS A 92 -10.90 7.55 5.93
CA LYS A 92 -11.25 6.53 4.93
C LYS A 92 -11.83 7.15 3.67
N ARG A 93 -12.89 7.95 3.81
CA ARG A 93 -13.63 8.55 2.69
C ARG A 93 -14.56 9.68 3.13
N PRO A 94 -14.90 10.62 2.24
CA PRO A 94 -16.03 11.52 2.45
C PRO A 94 -17.35 10.76 2.40
N MET A 95 -18.32 11.27 3.14
CA MET A 95 -19.71 10.82 3.19
C MET A 95 -20.62 11.98 2.77
N SER A 96 -21.87 11.68 2.41
CA SER A 96 -22.85 12.70 2.04
C SER A 96 -23.07 13.71 3.17
N GLY A 97 -23.33 14.97 2.80
CA GLY A 97 -23.64 16.02 3.76
C GLY A 97 -22.46 16.52 4.57
N GLY A 98 -21.22 16.43 4.05
CA GLY A 98 -20.03 17.03 4.69
C GLY A 98 -19.50 16.26 5.90
N VAL A 99 -19.82 14.97 5.99
CA VAL A 99 -19.33 14.06 7.03
C VAL A 99 -18.19 13.23 6.46
N TRP A 100 -17.26 12.81 7.31
CA TRP A 100 -16.12 11.97 6.95
C TRP A 100 -16.17 10.68 7.75
N LEU A 101 -15.91 9.55 7.09
CA LEU A 101 -15.68 8.29 7.77
C LEU A 101 -14.20 8.21 8.13
N VAL A 102 -13.92 8.06 9.42
CA VAL A 102 -12.57 8.09 10.00
C VAL A 102 -12.38 6.86 10.87
N THR A 103 -11.25 6.16 10.73
CA THR A 103 -10.89 5.06 11.63
C THR A 103 -9.99 5.58 12.74
N ALA A 104 -10.37 5.31 13.98
CA ALA A 104 -9.49 5.48 15.12
C ALA A 104 -8.56 4.27 15.23
N ILE A 105 -7.26 4.53 15.35
CA ILE A 105 -6.22 3.51 15.53
C ILE A 105 -5.35 3.85 16.73
N SER A 106 -4.83 2.84 17.42
CA SER A 106 -3.86 3.03 18.52
C SER A 106 -2.99 1.78 18.70
N ALA A 107 -1.75 1.98 19.13
CA ALA A 107 -0.87 0.90 19.57
C ALA A 107 -1.31 0.27 20.91
N SER A 108 -2.08 1.00 21.73
CA SER A 108 -2.56 0.51 23.02
C SER A 108 -3.87 -0.27 22.87
N ALA A 109 -3.95 -1.44 23.53
CA ALA A 109 -5.15 -2.28 23.54
C ALA A 109 -6.23 -1.78 24.51
N ASP A 110 -5.88 -0.88 25.43
CA ASP A 110 -6.80 -0.39 26.47
C ASP A 110 -7.66 0.79 25.98
N VAL A 111 -7.34 1.34 24.81
CA VAL A 111 -8.07 2.48 24.24
C VAL A 111 -9.41 2.02 23.67
N THR A 112 -10.47 2.71 24.07
CA THR A 112 -11.84 2.41 23.62
C THR A 112 -12.32 3.37 22.54
N ILE A 113 -13.34 2.94 21.77
CA ILE A 113 -13.98 3.80 20.77
C ILE A 113 -14.65 5.03 21.41
N GLN A 114 -15.14 4.90 22.65
CA GLN A 114 -15.74 6.01 23.40
C GLN A 114 -14.70 7.09 23.70
N GLN A 115 -13.50 6.71 24.16
CA GLN A 115 -12.41 7.66 24.39
C GLN A 115 -11.97 8.37 23.11
N ALA A 116 -11.94 7.66 21.98
CA ALA A 116 -11.64 8.25 20.68
C ALA A 116 -12.70 9.30 20.27
N VAL A 117 -13.98 8.97 20.45
CA VAL A 117 -15.08 9.90 20.19
C VAL A 117 -15.03 11.13 21.10
N GLU A 118 -14.78 10.94 22.40
CA GLU A 118 -14.66 12.04 23.36
C GLU A 118 -13.49 12.97 23.02
N THR A 119 -12.35 12.41 22.62
CA THR A 119 -11.19 13.18 22.17
C THR A 119 -11.51 14.03 20.93
N LEU A 120 -12.22 13.46 19.95
CA LEU A 120 -12.68 14.21 18.78
C LEU A 120 -13.65 15.32 19.16
N ARG A 121 -14.63 15.05 20.03
CA ARG A 121 -15.62 16.06 20.46
C ARG A 121 -14.99 17.20 21.25
N ALA A 122 -13.91 16.93 21.99
CA ALA A 122 -13.13 17.95 22.68
C ALA A 122 -12.28 18.83 21.73
N THR A 123 -12.11 18.41 20.47
CA THR A 123 -11.27 19.13 19.50
C THR A 123 -12.03 20.33 18.91
N PRO A 124 -11.49 21.57 18.98
CA PRO A 124 -12.24 22.77 18.59
C PRO A 124 -12.79 22.78 17.16
N ARG A 125 -12.07 22.16 16.22
CA ARG A 125 -12.40 22.12 14.79
C ARG A 125 -13.54 21.14 14.46
N ILE A 126 -13.85 20.21 15.36
CA ILE A 126 -14.87 19.19 15.20
C ILE A 126 -16.22 19.76 15.63
N GLU A 127 -17.24 19.54 14.80
CA GLU A 127 -18.63 19.91 15.08
C GLU A 127 -19.37 18.74 15.72
N THR A 128 -19.28 17.55 15.11
CA THR A 128 -19.86 16.31 15.64
C THR A 128 -18.93 15.14 15.38
N ALA A 129 -18.95 14.16 16.28
CA ALA A 129 -18.28 12.90 16.13
C ALA A 129 -19.14 11.80 16.77
N GLU A 130 -19.50 10.79 15.98
CA GLU A 130 -20.34 9.66 16.40
C GLU A 130 -19.71 8.34 15.93
N PRO A 131 -19.72 7.27 16.75
CA PRO A 131 -19.23 5.98 16.30
C PRO A 131 -20.12 5.45 15.16
N ASP A 132 -19.51 4.81 14.16
CA ASP A 132 -20.24 4.10 13.11
C ASP A 132 -20.84 2.82 13.71
N ARG A 133 -22.17 2.82 13.89
CA ARG A 133 -22.89 1.73 14.57
C ARG A 133 -23.56 0.84 13.54
N LEU A 134 -23.39 -0.47 13.73
CA LEU A 134 -24.17 -1.45 12.99
C LEU A 134 -25.63 -1.41 13.44
N ILE A 135 -26.52 -1.11 12.51
CA ILE A 135 -27.96 -1.22 12.73
C ILE A 135 -28.36 -2.68 12.53
N LYS A 136 -28.90 -3.29 13.58
CA LYS A 136 -29.47 -4.63 13.49
C LYS A 136 -30.92 -4.54 12.99
N PRO A 137 -31.33 -5.33 12.00
CA PRO A 137 -32.74 -5.44 11.61
C PRO A 137 -33.61 -5.82 12.81
N SER A 138 -34.74 -5.16 12.97
CA SER A 138 -35.69 -5.42 14.06
C SER A 138 -36.46 -6.73 13.88
N ARG A 139 -36.49 -7.27 12.65
CA ARG A 139 -37.15 -8.54 12.32
C ARG A 139 -36.17 -9.45 11.57
N SER A 140 -36.33 -10.76 11.73
CA SER A 140 -35.63 -11.74 10.90
C SER A 140 -36.01 -11.54 9.43
N ILE A 141 -35.08 -11.80 8.53
CA ILE A 141 -35.34 -11.82 7.08
C ILE A 141 -36.45 -12.86 6.84
N PRO A 142 -37.55 -12.49 6.14
CA PRO A 142 -38.60 -13.44 5.79
C PRO A 142 -38.00 -14.61 5.02
N THR A 143 -38.22 -15.83 5.50
CA THR A 143 -37.66 -17.05 4.91
C THR A 143 -38.50 -17.57 3.74
N SER A 144 -39.66 -16.95 3.47
CA SER A 144 -40.56 -17.32 2.37
C SER A 144 -40.65 -16.21 1.32
N ARG A 145 -40.84 -16.61 0.06
CA ARG A 145 -41.14 -15.79 -1.12
C ARG A 145 -42.60 -15.29 -1.13
N ASP A 146 -43.28 -15.23 0.01
CA ASP A 146 -44.62 -14.67 0.07
C ASP A 146 -44.54 -13.16 0.29
N MET A 147 -44.19 -12.45 -0.79
CA MET A 147 -44.53 -11.04 -0.92
C MET A 147 -46.06 -10.94 -0.97
N PRO A 148 -46.71 -10.08 -0.17
CA PRO A 148 -48.14 -9.83 -0.35
C PRO A 148 -48.35 -9.29 -1.78
N GLN A 149 -49.28 -9.91 -2.51
CA GLN A 149 -49.70 -9.38 -3.80
C GLN A 149 -50.39 -8.05 -3.56
N SER A 150 -49.81 -6.99 -4.12
CA SER A 150 -50.37 -5.65 -4.18
C SER A 150 -51.76 -5.65 -4.81
#